data_AF-A0A536MRL8-F1
#
_entry.id   AF-A0A536MRL8-F1
#
_cell.length_a   1.000
_cell.length_b   1.000
_cell.length_c   1.000
_cell.angle_alpha   90.00
_cell.angle_beta   90.00
_cell.angle_gamma   90.00
#
_symmetry.space_group_name_H-M   'P 1'
#
loop_
_entity.id
_entity.type
_entity.pdbx_description
1 polymer ?
#
loop_
_entity_poly.entity_id
_entity_poly.type
_entity_poly.pdbx_seq_one_letter_code
_entity_poly.pdbx_strand_id
1 'polypeptide(L)'
;MRKLVAFVTFGMLFGLFTALAVPASAQGPCVPVPNGNGSATCTVHLQDATFSMPVTPIACPDGTVVPGGLLTVTVNNGVAHITINKAGDEWDTSTLEGTFVFVAAPTGIAYTGHFTEWFGDSFNNRNQVQHATLNFVGTSATGSKLNLHLELHFSTDANGDLHMFAKAHC
;
A
#
# COMPACT_ATOMS: atom_id res chain seq x y z
N MET A 1 7.75 20.40 -22.87
CA MET A 1 8.46 19.45 -21.98
C MET A 1 7.42 18.75 -21.12
N ARG A 2 6.92 17.58 -21.56
CA ARG A 2 5.97 16.76 -20.80
C ARG A 2 6.74 16.18 -19.62
N LYS A 3 6.52 16.70 -18.42
CA LYS A 3 7.06 16.07 -17.21
C LYS A 3 6.45 14.66 -17.16
N LEU A 4 7.31 13.65 -17.20
CA LEU A 4 6.98 12.25 -16.92
C LEU A 4 6.40 12.23 -15.51
N VAL A 5 5.07 12.27 -15.40
CA VAL A 5 4.37 11.94 -14.16
C VAL A 5 4.53 10.44 -14.04
N ALA A 6 5.34 10.01 -13.07
CA ALA A 6 5.53 8.60 -12.77
C ALA A 6 4.18 8.06 -12.26
N PHE A 7 3.58 7.18 -13.05
CA PHE A 7 2.40 6.42 -12.66
C PHE A 7 2.84 5.41 -11.59
N VAL A 8 2.45 5.64 -10.33
CA VAL A 8 2.57 4.62 -9.27
C VAL A 8 1.29 3.83 -9.32
N THR A 9 1.26 2.79 -10.13
CA THR A 9 0.06 1.99 -10.23
C THR A 9 0.13 0.79 -9.29
N PHE A 10 -0.87 0.74 -8.43
CA PHE A 10 -1.39 -0.45 -7.77
C PHE A 10 -0.65 -1.00 -6.56
N GLY A 11 -1.23 -0.72 -5.40
CA GLY A 11 -0.94 -1.42 -4.15
C GLY A 11 0.54 -1.31 -3.77
N MET A 12 0.85 -0.35 -2.90
CA MET A 12 2.03 -0.51 -2.05
C MET A 12 1.80 -1.70 -1.11
N LEU A 13 1.78 -2.91 -1.66
CA LEU A 13 1.99 -4.13 -0.92
C LEU A 13 3.44 -4.02 -0.40
N PHE A 14 3.51 -3.46 0.80
CA PHE A 14 4.58 -3.25 1.76
C PHE A 14 5.94 -2.81 1.23
N GLY A 15 5.98 -1.59 0.69
CA GLY A 15 7.20 -0.80 0.63
C GLY A 15 7.31 0.14 1.84
N LEU A 16 7.67 -0.37 3.02
CA LEU A 16 8.24 0.50 4.06
C LEU A 16 9.56 1.05 3.49
N PHE A 17 9.47 2.28 2.95
CA PHE A 17 10.53 3.15 2.50
C PHE A 17 11.62 2.52 1.63
N THR A 18 11.32 2.34 0.33
CA THR A 18 12.34 2.63 -0.69
C THR A 18 11.70 3.40 -1.83
N ALA A 19 12.07 4.67 -1.98
CA ALA A 19 11.89 5.40 -3.23
C ALA A 19 12.83 4.79 -4.28
N LEU A 20 12.51 3.60 -4.78
CA LEU A 20 13.20 3.04 -5.94
C LEU A 20 12.70 3.78 -7.17
N ALA A 21 13.62 4.31 -7.96
CA ALA A 21 13.31 4.82 -9.28
C ALA A 21 12.83 3.65 -10.16
N VAL A 22 11.51 3.53 -10.33
CA VAL A 22 10.91 2.52 -11.20
C VAL A 22 10.86 3.09 -12.63
N PRO A 23 11.25 2.31 -13.67
CA PRO A 23 11.12 2.74 -15.06
C PRO A 23 9.66 3.08 -15.41
N ALA A 24 9.48 4.06 -16.30
CA ALA A 24 8.24 4.78 -16.60
C ALA A 24 7.10 3.98 -17.30
N SER A 25 6.95 2.68 -16.99
CA SER A 25 5.98 1.78 -17.65
C SER A 25 5.17 0.93 -16.67
N ALA A 26 4.92 1.38 -15.44
CA ALA A 26 3.99 0.70 -14.55
C ALA A 26 2.57 0.92 -15.08
N GLN A 27 2.07 -0.06 -15.83
CA GLN A 27 0.67 -0.19 -16.21
C GLN A 27 -0.10 -0.60 -14.96
N GLY A 28 -1.20 0.09 -14.65
CA GLY A 28 -2.04 -0.29 -13.54
C GLY A 28 -2.76 -1.62 -13.72
N PRO A 29 -3.54 -2.03 -12.70
CA PRO A 29 -4.20 -3.34 -12.63
C PRO A 29 -5.19 -3.52 -13.80
N CYS A 30 -5.53 -2.42 -14.47
CA CYS A 30 -6.40 -2.34 -15.61
C CYS A 30 -6.18 -1.02 -16.34
N VAL A 31 -6.83 -0.88 -17.49
CA VAL A 31 -6.78 0.32 -18.33
C VAL A 31 -8.08 1.12 -18.11
N PRO A 32 -8.00 2.37 -17.60
CA PRO A 32 -9.17 3.25 -17.46
C PRO A 32 -9.91 3.46 -18.80
N VAL A 33 -11.24 3.31 -18.79
CA VAL A 33 -12.09 3.48 -19.97
C VAL A 33 -12.87 4.79 -19.89
N PRO A 34 -12.89 5.63 -20.94
CA PRO A 34 -13.67 6.87 -20.96
C PRO A 34 -15.16 6.62 -20.72
N ASN A 35 -15.80 7.43 -19.86
CA ASN A 35 -17.21 7.29 -19.49
C ASN A 35 -18.12 8.42 -20.04
N GLY A 36 -17.61 9.23 -20.96
CA GLY A 36 -18.35 10.32 -21.60
C GLY A 36 -18.47 11.62 -20.79
N ASN A 37 -18.00 11.67 -19.53
CA ASN A 37 -18.00 12.89 -18.70
C ASN A 37 -16.65 13.64 -18.71
N GLY A 38 -15.70 13.16 -19.53
CA GLY A 38 -14.33 13.69 -19.55
C GLY A 38 -13.36 12.98 -18.59
N SER A 39 -13.81 11.95 -17.86
CA SER A 39 -12.92 11.04 -17.13
C SER A 39 -12.88 9.65 -17.77
N ALA A 40 -11.81 8.92 -17.47
CA ALA A 40 -11.65 7.51 -17.72
C ALA A 40 -11.55 6.80 -16.37
N THR A 41 -12.25 5.68 -16.22
CA THR A 41 -12.30 4.96 -14.95
C THR A 41 -12.09 3.48 -15.16
N CYS A 42 -11.54 2.81 -14.16
CA CYS A 42 -11.57 1.36 -14.11
C CYS A 42 -11.72 0.88 -12.66
N THR A 43 -12.37 -0.27 -12.51
CA THR A 43 -12.46 -1.01 -11.24
C THR A 43 -11.89 -2.41 -11.43
N VAL A 44 -11.09 -2.86 -10.47
CA VAL A 44 -10.56 -4.23 -10.43
C VAL A 44 -10.99 -4.90 -9.14
N HIS A 45 -11.42 -6.14 -9.26
CA HIS A 45 -11.63 -7.03 -8.12
C HIS A 45 -10.46 -8.01 -8.04
N LEU A 46 -9.87 -8.13 -6.87
CA LEU A 46 -8.77 -9.06 -6.60
C LEU A 46 -9.26 -10.17 -5.69
N GLN A 47 -9.00 -11.39 -6.11
CA GLN A 47 -9.26 -12.61 -5.36
C GLN A 47 -8.09 -13.55 -5.59
N ASP A 48 -7.72 -14.30 -4.55
CA ASP A 48 -6.65 -15.29 -4.55
C ASP A 48 -5.30 -14.78 -5.07
N ALA A 49 -5.04 -13.47 -4.91
CA ALA A 49 -3.79 -12.85 -5.30
C ALA A 49 -2.80 -12.89 -4.14
N THR A 50 -1.63 -13.51 -4.35
CA THR A 50 -0.60 -13.66 -3.31
C THR A 50 0.63 -12.83 -3.63
N PHE A 51 1.12 -12.13 -2.61
CA PHE A 51 2.29 -11.26 -2.69
C PHE A 51 3.23 -11.57 -1.53
N SER A 52 4.54 -11.57 -1.80
CA SER A 52 5.57 -11.76 -0.78
C SER A 52 6.61 -10.67 -0.86
N MET A 53 7.02 -10.15 0.30
CA MET A 53 7.97 -9.04 0.40
C MET A 53 8.73 -9.04 1.73
N PRO A 54 9.99 -8.57 1.72
CA PRO A 54 10.71 -8.29 2.94
C PRO A 54 10.10 -7.07 3.65
N VAL A 55 10.02 -7.12 4.97
CA VAL A 55 9.61 -5.99 5.82
C VAL A 55 10.71 -5.65 6.82
N THR A 56 10.93 -4.36 7.04
CA THR A 56 11.89 -3.87 8.03
C THR A 56 11.26 -3.84 9.42
N PRO A 57 12.06 -3.87 10.50
CA PRO A 57 11.54 -3.71 11.85
C PRO A 57 10.74 -2.41 12.02
N ILE A 58 9.66 -2.47 12.82
CA ILE A 58 8.81 -1.32 13.14
C ILE A 58 8.92 -1.05 14.64
N ALA A 59 9.32 0.18 14.99
CA ALA A 59 9.30 0.64 16.37
C ALA A 59 7.88 1.06 16.77
N CYS A 60 7.41 0.54 17.90
CA CYS A 60 6.09 0.85 18.45
C CYS A 60 6.21 1.98 19.49
N PRO A 61 5.16 2.79 19.71
CA PRO A 61 5.21 3.91 20.65
C PRO A 61 5.47 3.52 22.11
N ASP A 62 5.18 2.27 22.48
CA ASP A 62 5.44 1.71 23.81
C ASP A 62 6.91 1.27 24.02
N GLY A 63 7.77 1.46 23.02
CA GLY A 63 9.18 1.09 23.03
C GLY A 63 9.45 -0.36 22.59
N THR A 64 8.42 -1.13 22.26
CA THR A 64 8.59 -2.46 21.66
C THR A 64 8.92 -2.35 20.17
N VAL A 65 9.37 -3.46 19.58
CA VAL A 65 9.71 -3.55 18.17
C VAL A 65 9.04 -4.77 17.56
N VAL A 66 8.21 -4.56 16.54
CA VAL A 66 7.83 -5.65 15.64
C VAL A 66 9.06 -5.97 14.78
N PRO A 67 9.58 -7.21 14.82
CA PRO A 67 10.77 -7.57 14.06
C PRO A 67 10.53 -7.43 12.56
N GLY A 68 11.61 -7.25 11.80
CA GLY A 68 11.56 -7.40 10.34
C GLY A 68 11.43 -8.88 9.96
N GLY A 69 11.26 -9.16 8.66
CA GLY A 69 11.13 -10.53 8.20
C GLY A 69 10.56 -10.64 6.79
N LEU A 70 9.97 -11.79 6.47
CA LEU A 70 9.28 -12.03 5.21
C LEU A 70 7.77 -12.05 5.46
N LEU A 71 7.04 -11.12 4.85
CA LEU A 71 5.59 -11.07 4.86
C LEU A 71 5.06 -11.63 3.54
N THR A 72 4.19 -12.63 3.63
CA THR A 72 3.38 -13.12 2.53
C THR A 72 1.92 -12.81 2.84
N VAL A 73 1.23 -12.12 1.95
CA VAL A 73 -0.21 -11.86 2.05
C VAL A 73 -0.94 -12.53 0.89
N THR A 74 -2.12 -13.03 1.17
CA THR A 74 -3.06 -13.52 0.17
C THR A 74 -4.32 -12.69 0.27
N VAL A 75 -4.60 -11.88 -0.75
CA VAL A 75 -5.83 -11.10 -0.88
C VAL A 75 -6.95 -12.08 -1.23
N ASN A 76 -7.92 -12.22 -0.32
CA ASN A 76 -9.09 -13.06 -0.56
C ASN A 76 -10.25 -12.24 -1.13
N ASN A 77 -10.34 -10.95 -0.76
CA ASN A 77 -11.32 -10.03 -1.27
C ASN A 77 -10.67 -8.64 -1.37
N GLY A 78 -10.61 -8.10 -2.57
CA GLY A 78 -10.04 -6.80 -2.83
C GLY A 78 -10.82 -6.08 -3.90
N VAL A 79 -10.93 -4.76 -3.75
CA VAL A 79 -11.42 -3.87 -4.80
C VAL A 79 -10.48 -2.69 -4.91
N ALA A 80 -10.28 -2.22 -6.13
CA ALA A 80 -9.58 -0.99 -6.37
C ALA A 80 -10.21 -0.23 -7.52
N HIS A 81 -10.16 1.10 -7.43
CA HIS A 81 -10.71 2.02 -8.40
C HIS A 81 -9.63 2.99 -8.84
N ILE A 82 -9.57 3.24 -10.14
CA ILE A 82 -8.68 4.21 -10.76
C ILE A 82 -9.55 5.17 -11.55
N THR A 83 -9.33 6.47 -11.36
CA THR A 83 -9.99 7.53 -12.13
C THR A 83 -8.97 8.52 -12.64
N ILE A 84 -8.98 8.76 -13.95
CA ILE A 84 -8.16 9.77 -14.61
C ILE A 84 -9.09 10.80 -15.25
N ASN A 85 -8.93 12.07 -14.91
CA ASN A 85 -9.73 13.15 -15.50
C ASN A 85 -9.14 13.65 -16.85
N LYS A 86 -9.81 14.60 -17.48
CA LYS A 86 -9.38 15.20 -18.76
C LYS A 86 -8.03 15.93 -18.68
N ALA A 87 -7.68 16.46 -17.51
CA ALA A 87 -6.39 17.12 -17.27
C ALA A 87 -5.25 16.11 -17.06
N GLY A 88 -5.57 14.82 -16.91
CA GLY A 88 -4.62 13.76 -16.58
C GLY A 88 -4.33 13.66 -15.09
N ASP A 89 -5.15 14.28 -14.24
CA ASP A 89 -5.08 14.07 -12.79
C ASP A 89 -5.70 12.71 -12.45
N GLU A 90 -5.11 12.03 -11.47
CA GLU A 90 -5.40 10.64 -11.12
C GLU A 90 -5.83 10.52 -9.66
N TRP A 91 -6.73 9.58 -9.41
CA TRP A 91 -7.18 9.15 -8.09
C TRP A 91 -7.30 7.64 -8.06
N ASP A 92 -6.53 7.01 -7.18
CA ASP A 92 -6.64 5.60 -6.93
C ASP A 92 -7.12 5.34 -5.51
N THR A 93 -7.93 4.30 -5.36
CA THR A 93 -8.32 3.78 -4.05
C THR A 93 -8.26 2.27 -4.09
N SER A 94 -7.94 1.67 -2.96
CA SER A 94 -8.12 0.23 -2.78
C SER A 94 -8.60 -0.10 -1.39
N THR A 95 -9.31 -1.22 -1.30
CA THR A 95 -9.64 -1.90 -0.05
C THR A 95 -9.33 -3.36 -0.24
N LEU A 96 -8.39 -3.87 0.54
CA LEU A 96 -7.93 -5.25 0.47
C LEU A 96 -8.16 -5.92 1.83
N GLU A 97 -8.62 -7.16 1.81
CA GLU A 97 -8.63 -8.02 2.97
C GLU A 97 -8.20 -9.43 2.59
N GLY A 98 -7.64 -10.13 3.56
CA GLY A 98 -7.28 -11.52 3.36
C GLY A 98 -6.48 -12.10 4.50
N THR A 99 -5.59 -13.01 4.16
CA THR A 99 -4.74 -13.72 5.11
C THR A 99 -3.28 -13.36 4.93
N PHE A 100 -2.49 -13.59 5.97
CA PHE A 100 -1.05 -13.43 5.90
C PHE A 100 -0.30 -14.54 6.61
N VAL A 101 0.95 -14.72 6.18
CA VAL A 101 2.00 -15.46 6.87
C VAL A 101 3.19 -14.51 7.01
N PHE A 102 3.60 -14.24 8.24
CA PHE A 102 4.78 -13.43 8.53
C PHE A 102 5.84 -14.27 9.24
N VAL A 103 7.04 -14.34 8.69
CA VAL A 103 8.18 -15.06 9.27
C VAL A 103 9.19 -14.03 9.80
N ALA A 104 9.25 -13.88 11.12
CA ALA A 104 10.08 -12.90 11.80
C ALA A 104 11.58 -13.28 11.78
N ALA A 105 12.42 -12.39 11.27
CA ALA A 105 13.87 -12.54 11.31
C ALA A 105 14.47 -11.89 12.58
N PRO A 106 15.52 -12.47 13.19
CA PRO A 106 16.17 -13.74 12.85
C PRO A 106 15.51 -14.96 13.53
N THR A 107 14.45 -14.76 14.33
CA THR A 107 13.88 -15.81 15.20
C THR A 107 13.26 -17.00 14.45
N GLY A 108 12.84 -16.79 13.20
CA GLY A 108 12.08 -17.77 12.42
C GLY A 108 10.65 -17.99 12.89
N ILE A 109 10.16 -17.24 13.88
CA ILE A 109 8.79 -17.38 14.38
C ILE A 109 7.82 -16.98 13.27
N ALA A 110 6.92 -17.89 12.92
CA ALA A 110 5.84 -17.65 11.98
C ALA A 110 4.58 -17.19 12.71
N TYR A 111 3.97 -16.12 12.21
CA TYR A 111 2.65 -15.64 12.57
C TYR A 111 1.72 -15.82 11.39
N THR A 112 0.52 -16.33 11.64
CA THR A 112 -0.54 -16.44 10.63
C THR A 112 -1.78 -15.73 11.12
N GLY A 113 -2.50 -15.10 10.20
CA GLY A 113 -3.68 -14.33 10.59
C GLY A 113 -4.35 -13.62 9.44
N HIS A 114 -5.09 -12.56 9.78
CA HIS A 114 -5.83 -11.74 8.85
C HIS A 114 -5.26 -10.33 8.75
N PHE A 115 -5.40 -9.75 7.57
CA PHE A 115 -5.05 -8.36 7.34
C PHE A 115 -6.17 -7.61 6.62
N THR A 116 -6.17 -6.29 6.82
CA THR A 116 -6.97 -5.35 6.04
C THR A 116 -6.12 -4.16 5.67
N GLU A 117 -6.37 -3.59 4.50
CA GLU A 117 -5.72 -2.40 3.98
C GLU A 117 -6.77 -1.48 3.35
N TRP A 118 -6.69 -0.20 3.68
CA TRP A 118 -7.35 0.87 2.95
C TRP A 118 -6.29 1.82 2.43
N PHE A 119 -6.24 1.99 1.12
CA PHE A 119 -5.31 2.89 0.47
C PHE A 119 -6.08 3.90 -0.37
N GLY A 120 -5.53 5.11 -0.47
CA GLY A 120 -6.01 6.12 -1.38
C GLY A 120 -4.93 7.12 -1.74
N ASP A 121 -4.93 7.56 -2.98
CA ASP A 121 -4.04 8.59 -3.46
C ASP A 121 -4.72 9.56 -4.43
N SER A 122 -4.01 10.65 -4.68
CA SER A 122 -4.37 11.62 -5.70
C SER A 122 -3.12 12.29 -6.23
N PHE A 123 -3.07 12.45 -7.54
CA PHE A 123 -1.97 13.08 -8.25
C PHE A 123 -2.50 14.13 -9.21
N ASN A 124 -1.79 15.24 -9.31
CA ASN A 124 -1.90 16.15 -10.44
C ASN A 124 -0.51 16.62 -10.89
N ASN A 125 -0.47 17.56 -11.84
CA ASN A 125 0.78 18.07 -12.39
C ASN A 125 1.67 18.86 -11.41
N ARG A 126 1.21 19.12 -10.17
CA ARG A 126 1.92 19.94 -9.16
C ARG A 126 2.03 19.30 -7.79
N ASN A 127 1.11 18.44 -7.39
CA ASN A 127 1.11 17.84 -6.06
C ASN A 127 0.66 16.37 -6.12
N GLN A 128 0.97 15.66 -5.04
CA GLN A 128 0.51 14.31 -4.80
C GLN A 128 0.22 14.11 -3.32
N VAL A 129 -0.72 13.23 -3.02
CA VAL A 129 -1.01 12.77 -1.67
C VAL A 129 -1.35 11.29 -1.70
N GLN A 130 -0.89 10.57 -0.68
CA GLN A 130 -1.11 9.15 -0.50
C GLN A 130 -1.40 8.90 0.97
N HIS A 131 -2.37 8.03 1.24
CA HIS A 131 -2.71 7.57 2.58
C HIS A 131 -2.90 6.05 2.57
N ALA A 132 -2.47 5.41 3.64
CA ALA A 132 -2.75 4.00 3.85
C ALA A 132 -3.08 3.74 5.32
N THR A 133 -4.04 2.87 5.57
CA THR A 133 -4.29 2.26 6.87
C THR A 133 -4.20 0.76 6.73
N LEU A 134 -3.41 0.11 7.59
CA LEU A 134 -3.20 -1.32 7.55
C LEU A 134 -3.44 -1.91 8.93
N ASN A 135 -4.07 -3.08 8.98
CA ASN A 135 -4.20 -3.87 10.21
C ASN A 135 -3.73 -5.29 9.97
N PHE A 136 -2.94 -5.82 10.91
CA PHE A 136 -2.55 -7.22 10.99
C PHE A 136 -2.92 -7.76 12.35
N VAL A 137 -3.67 -8.85 12.35
CA VAL A 137 -3.96 -9.61 13.58
C VAL A 137 -3.65 -11.07 13.32
N GLY A 138 -2.68 -11.62 14.04
CA GLY A 138 -2.27 -12.99 13.89
C GLY A 138 -1.67 -13.60 15.15
N THR A 139 -1.38 -14.90 15.05
CA THR A 139 -0.86 -15.70 16.16
C THR A 139 0.22 -16.64 15.66
N SER A 140 1.19 -16.93 16.52
CA SER A 140 2.16 -18.00 16.29
C SER A 140 1.67 -19.34 16.81
N ALA A 141 2.32 -20.44 16.41
CA ALA A 141 2.06 -21.77 16.95
C ALA A 141 2.30 -21.88 18.47
N THR A 142 3.12 -21.00 19.06
CA THR A 142 3.39 -20.93 20.51
C THR A 142 2.38 -20.07 21.27
N GLY A 143 1.39 -19.49 20.58
CA GLY A 143 0.34 -18.66 21.17
C GLY A 143 0.69 -17.18 21.33
N SER A 144 1.89 -16.74 20.91
CA SER A 144 2.24 -15.31 20.87
C SER A 144 1.39 -14.59 19.82
N LYS A 145 1.00 -13.34 20.10
CA LYS A 145 0.12 -12.54 19.26
C LYS A 145 0.90 -11.48 18.50
N LEU A 146 0.51 -11.23 17.26
CA LEU A 146 0.86 -10.07 16.47
C LEU A 146 -0.40 -9.22 16.31
N ASN A 147 -0.37 -7.98 16.80
CA ASN A 147 -1.39 -6.98 16.55
C ASN A 147 -0.69 -5.70 16.13
N LEU A 148 -0.92 -5.28 14.90
CA LEU A 148 -0.22 -4.14 14.31
C LEU A 148 -1.22 -3.34 13.49
N HIS A 149 -1.40 -2.08 13.87
CA HIS A 149 -2.14 -1.09 13.10
C HIS A 149 -1.17 -0.02 12.62
N LEU A 150 -1.15 0.26 11.32
CA LEU A 150 -0.33 1.31 10.73
C LEU A 150 -1.20 2.35 10.05
N GLU A 151 -0.84 3.61 10.25
CA GLU A 151 -1.33 4.76 9.49
C GLU A 151 -0.15 5.42 8.78
N LEU A 152 -0.24 5.58 7.47
CA LEU A 152 0.77 6.22 6.64
C LEU A 152 0.18 7.40 5.89
N HIS A 153 0.97 8.46 5.80
CA HIS A 153 0.72 9.60 4.96
C HIS A 153 2.00 10.04 4.28
N PHE A 154 1.86 10.37 3.00
CA PHE A 154 2.90 10.95 2.19
C PHE A 154 2.26 12.00 1.28
N SER A 155 2.86 13.18 1.17
CA SER A 155 2.46 14.16 0.18
C SER A 155 3.63 15.01 -0.28
N THR A 156 3.52 15.51 -1.52
CA THR A 156 4.41 16.53 -2.06
C THR A 156 3.55 17.70 -2.51
N ASP A 157 3.86 18.90 -2.02
CA ASP A 157 3.11 20.09 -2.40
C ASP A 157 3.63 20.73 -3.71
N ALA A 158 3.00 21.83 -4.12
CA ALA A 158 3.31 22.52 -5.36
C ALA A 158 4.72 23.16 -5.41
N ASN A 159 5.37 23.34 -4.26
CA ASN A 159 6.74 23.82 -4.17
C ASN A 159 7.75 22.66 -4.25
N GLY A 160 7.28 21.43 -4.14
CA GLY A 160 8.12 20.23 -4.05
C GLY A 160 8.46 19.83 -2.62
N ASP A 161 7.85 20.46 -1.61
CA ASP A 161 8.12 20.11 -0.22
C ASP A 161 7.45 18.77 0.13
N LEU A 162 8.22 17.91 0.81
CA LEU A 162 7.79 16.59 1.25
C LEU A 162 7.18 16.65 2.66
N HIS A 163 5.97 16.14 2.80
CA HIS A 163 5.30 15.96 4.10
C HIS A 163 5.00 14.49 4.29
N MET A 164 5.45 13.91 5.41
CA MET A 164 5.28 12.49 5.65
C MET A 164 5.10 12.18 7.13
N PHE A 165 4.28 11.18 7.42
CA PHE A 165 4.26 10.52 8.71
C PHE A 165 3.92 9.05 8.56
N ALA A 166 4.41 8.24 9.49
CA ALA A 166 3.97 6.86 9.68
C ALA A 166 3.78 6.66 11.19
N LYS A 167 2.64 6.10 11.57
CA LYS A 167 2.32 5.78 12.97
C LYS A 167 2.00 4.31 13.07
N ALA A 168 2.66 3.63 14.00
CA ALA A 168 2.37 2.27 14.35
C ALA A 168 1.64 2.24 15.70
N HIS A 169 0.66 1.35 15.81
CA HIS A 169 0.02 0.96 17.04
C HIS A 169 0.21 -0.55 17.19
N CYS A 170 1.01 -0.88 18.18
CA CYS A 170 1.24 -2.18 18.75
C CYS A 170 1.02 -1.97 20.26
#